data_AF-A0A7V9FML3-F1
#
_entry.id   AF-A0A7V9FML3-F1
#
_cell.length_a   1.000
_cell.length_b   1.000
_cell.length_c   1.000
_cell.angle_alpha   90.00
_cell.angle_beta   90.00
_cell.angle_gamma   90.00
#
_symmetry.space_group_name_H-M   'P 1'
#
loop_
_entity.id
_entity.type
_entity.pdbx_description
1 polymer ?
#
loop_
_entity_poly.entity_id
_entity_poly.type
_entity_poly.pdbx_seq_one_letter_code
_entity_poly.pdbx_strand_id
1 'polypeptide(L)'
;MPRACVIVLDAVGAGELPDAASYGDEGSNTIGNVARAVGGLDLPALEALGLGNVLPLEGCPPQPGAPAIAGRLVERSKGKDTTTGHWELMGVVTPTAMPTYPHGFPHDVIDPFMNRTARGVLGNKPASGTDIIEELGEEHQRTGKWIVYTSADSV
;
A
#
# COMPACT_ATOMS: atom_id res chain seq x y z
N MET A 1 -31.45 7.14 -5.38
CA MET A 1 -30.63 6.31 -6.28
C MET A 1 -30.53 4.91 -5.69
N PRO A 2 -30.89 3.83 -6.41
CA PRO A 2 -30.95 2.49 -5.82
C PRO A 2 -29.60 1.74 -5.83
N ARG A 3 -28.57 2.24 -6.51
CA ARG A 3 -27.27 1.57 -6.68
C ARG A 3 -26.13 2.58 -6.66
N ALA A 4 -24.99 2.16 -6.12
CA ALA A 4 -23.71 2.85 -6.21
C ALA A 4 -22.64 1.88 -6.74
N CYS A 5 -21.69 2.38 -7.51
CA CYS A 5 -20.49 1.65 -7.92
C CYS A 5 -19.29 2.37 -7.30
N VAL A 6 -18.48 1.64 -6.55
CA VAL A 6 -17.26 2.16 -5.92
C VAL A 6 -16.08 1.46 -6.58
N ILE A 7 -15.17 2.25 -7.15
CA ILE A 7 -13.97 1.77 -7.83
C ILE A 7 -12.78 2.31 -7.04
N VAL A 8 -11.93 1.41 -6.55
CA VAL A 8 -10.67 1.76 -5.90
C VAL A 8 -9.54 1.48 -6.87
N LEU A 9 -8.77 2.52 -7.20
CA LEU A 9 -7.49 2.37 -7.90
C LEU A 9 -6.41 2.28 -6.82
N ASP A 10 -6.07 1.04 -6.44
CA ASP A 10 -5.17 0.81 -5.32
C ASP A 10 -3.80 1.47 -5.54
N ALA A 11 -3.26 2.05 -4.47
CA ALA A 11 -2.01 2.83 -4.44
C ALA A 11 -1.93 4.10 -5.33
N VAL A 12 -3.01 4.54 -6.00
CA VAL A 12 -3.00 5.75 -6.86
C VAL A 12 -3.17 7.04 -6.03
N GLY A 13 -2.14 7.36 -5.24
CA GLY A 13 -2.11 8.56 -4.39
C GLY A 13 -2.01 9.88 -5.16
N ALA A 14 -2.76 10.90 -4.71
CA ALA A 14 -2.85 12.24 -5.28
C ALA A 14 -2.11 13.31 -4.44
N GLY A 15 -0.81 13.11 -4.28
CA GLY A 15 0.05 13.98 -3.47
C GLY A 15 0.02 13.68 -1.99
N GLU A 16 1.04 14.18 -1.28
CA GLU A 16 1.22 14.00 0.15
C GLU A 16 0.06 14.58 0.98
N LEU A 17 -0.18 13.97 2.14
CA LEU A 17 -1.09 14.46 3.17
C LEU A 17 -0.36 15.35 4.18
N PRO A 18 -1.06 16.20 4.96
CA PRO A 18 -0.43 17.12 5.92
C PRO A 18 0.45 16.43 6.97
N ASP A 19 0.24 15.15 7.24
CA ASP A 19 0.98 14.35 8.22
C ASP A 19 2.02 13.42 7.58
N ALA A 20 2.32 13.55 6.28
CA ALA A 20 3.26 12.70 5.55
C ALA A 20 4.66 12.60 6.20
N ALA A 21 5.13 13.67 6.84
CA ALA A 21 6.38 13.67 7.61
C ALA A 21 6.40 12.62 8.73
N SER A 22 5.25 12.33 9.35
CA SER A 22 5.13 11.30 10.39
C SER A 22 5.36 9.88 9.84
N TYR A 23 5.24 9.71 8.52
CA TYR A 23 5.38 8.44 7.82
C TYR A 23 6.66 8.38 6.96
N GLY A 24 7.46 9.44 6.93
CA GLY A 24 8.65 9.57 6.08
C GLY A 24 8.33 9.76 4.59
N ASP A 25 7.12 10.22 4.25
CA ASP A 25 6.61 10.27 2.88
C ASP A 25 6.52 11.71 2.33
N GLU A 26 7.31 12.65 2.87
CA GLU A 26 7.33 14.05 2.38
C GLU A 26 7.72 14.11 0.89
N GLY A 27 6.99 14.92 0.13
CA GLY A 27 7.11 15.07 -1.31
C GLY A 27 6.49 13.94 -2.13
N SER A 28 5.86 12.95 -1.49
CA SER A 28 5.18 11.86 -2.21
C SER A 28 4.03 12.39 -3.08
N ASN A 29 3.94 11.90 -4.32
CA ASN A 29 2.83 12.19 -5.23
C ASN A 29 2.78 11.13 -6.32
N THR A 30 2.12 9.99 -6.07
CA THR A 30 2.14 8.85 -7.01
C THR A 30 1.69 9.25 -8.41
N ILE A 31 0.46 9.74 -8.58
CA ILE A 31 -0.09 10.04 -9.90
C ILE A 31 0.64 11.19 -10.60
N GLY A 32 1.07 12.22 -9.85
CA GLY A 32 1.87 13.32 -10.40
C GLY A 32 3.28 12.92 -10.79
N ASN A 33 3.92 12.01 -10.03
CA ASN A 33 5.24 11.48 -10.36
C ASN A 33 5.18 10.59 -11.60
N VAL A 34 4.15 9.74 -11.70
CA VAL A 34 3.92 8.92 -12.89
C VAL A 34 3.69 9.82 -14.11
N ALA A 35 2.81 10.82 -14.02
CA ALA A 35 2.53 11.76 -15.12
C ALA A 35 3.82 12.39 -15.67
N ARG A 36 4.69 12.90 -14.79
CA ARG A 36 5.98 13.48 -15.18
C ARG A 36 6.93 12.46 -15.81
N ALA A 37 7.00 11.27 -15.23
CA ALA A 37 7.92 10.22 -15.69
C ALA A 37 7.57 9.71 -17.09
N VAL A 38 6.29 9.70 -17.46
CA VAL A 38 5.82 9.22 -18.77
C VAL A 38 5.64 10.35 -19.80
N GLY A 39 5.89 11.61 -19.43
CA GLY A 39 5.70 12.76 -20.33
C GLY A 39 4.24 13.16 -20.55
N GLY A 40 3.39 12.87 -19.56
CA GLY A 40 1.96 13.12 -19.58
C GLY A 40 1.11 11.86 -19.61
N LEU A 41 0.04 11.84 -18.81
CA LEU A 41 -0.92 10.73 -18.80
C LEU A 41 -1.82 10.76 -20.04
N ASP A 42 -2.09 9.61 -20.63
CA ASP A 42 -3.12 9.43 -21.67
C ASP A 42 -4.36 8.74 -21.06
N LEU A 43 -5.21 9.53 -20.41
CA LEU A 43 -6.40 9.05 -19.70
C LEU A 43 -7.66 9.84 -20.10
N PRO A 44 -8.07 9.81 -21.38
CA PRO A 44 -9.10 10.70 -21.92
C PRO A 44 -10.45 10.59 -21.18
N ALA A 45 -10.80 9.40 -20.70
CA ALA A 45 -12.03 9.20 -19.93
C ALA A 45 -11.98 9.85 -18.55
N LEU A 46 -10.85 9.71 -17.83
CA LEU A 46 -10.69 10.31 -16.51
C LEU A 46 -10.45 11.82 -16.60
N GLU A 47 -9.77 12.29 -17.65
CA GLU A 47 -9.66 13.69 -17.99
C GLU A 47 -11.05 14.31 -18.19
N ALA A 48 -11.89 13.71 -19.04
CA ALA A 48 -13.26 14.18 -19.29
C ALA A 48 -14.14 14.17 -18.03
N LEU A 49 -13.87 13.26 -17.08
CA LEU A 49 -14.50 13.24 -15.76
C LEU A 49 -13.93 14.29 -14.80
N GLY A 50 -12.83 14.95 -15.14
CA GLY A 50 -12.24 16.03 -14.35
C GLY A 50 -11.13 15.58 -13.40
N LEU A 51 -10.37 14.53 -13.71
CA LEU A 51 -9.22 14.10 -12.91
C LEU A 51 -8.22 15.26 -12.65
N GLY A 52 -7.94 16.06 -13.69
CA GLY A 52 -7.09 17.26 -13.59
C GLY A 52 -7.66 18.38 -12.71
N ASN A 53 -8.92 18.30 -12.29
CA ASN A 53 -9.51 19.24 -11.33
C ASN A 53 -9.14 18.91 -9.87
N VAL A 54 -8.69 17.68 -9.58
CA VAL A 54 -8.24 17.28 -8.23
C VAL A 54 -6.89 17.91 -7.91
N LEU A 55 -5.96 17.83 -8.85
CA LEU A 55 -4.62 18.41 -8.80
C LEU A 55 -4.07 18.62 -10.22
N PRO A 56 -3.14 19.57 -10.43
CA PRO A 56 -2.49 19.73 -11.74
C PRO A 56 -1.75 18.46 -12.17
N LEU A 57 -2.06 17.94 -13.35
CA LEU A 57 -1.45 16.73 -13.92
C LEU A 57 -1.06 16.94 -15.38
N GLU A 58 0.16 16.53 -15.73
CA GLU A 58 0.63 16.52 -17.11
C GLU A 58 -0.16 15.47 -17.92
N GLY A 59 -0.66 15.85 -19.09
CA GLY A 59 -1.53 15.00 -19.92
C GLY A 59 -3.01 14.93 -19.48
N CYS A 60 -3.38 15.47 -18.33
CA CYS A 60 -4.77 15.56 -17.87
C CYS A 60 -5.05 16.98 -17.32
N PRO A 61 -5.19 17.99 -18.18
CA PRO A 61 -5.44 19.37 -17.74
C PRO A 61 -6.79 19.50 -17.00
N PRO A 62 -6.98 20.55 -16.17
CA PRO A 62 -8.27 20.84 -15.57
C PRO A 62 -9.38 21.02 -16.61
N GLN A 63 -10.57 20.52 -16.29
CA GLN A 63 -11.78 20.56 -17.12
C GLN A 63 -12.90 21.30 -16.38
N PRO A 64 -13.00 22.65 -16.49
CA PRO A 64 -14.04 23.46 -15.86
C PRO A 64 -15.40 23.18 -16.52
N GLY A 65 -16.20 22.31 -15.92
CA GLY A 65 -17.46 21.82 -16.50
C GLY A 65 -17.54 20.30 -16.63
N ALA A 66 -16.50 19.58 -16.18
CA ALA A 66 -16.56 18.14 -16.05
C ALA A 66 -17.80 17.71 -15.22
N PRO A 67 -18.47 16.62 -15.60
CA PRO A 67 -19.73 16.21 -14.99
C PRO A 67 -19.56 15.59 -13.60
N ALA A 68 -18.34 15.24 -13.19
CA ALA A 68 -18.07 14.68 -11.87
C ALA A 68 -17.62 15.76 -10.87
N ILE A 69 -17.94 15.52 -9.59
CA ILE A 69 -17.39 16.29 -8.48
C ILE A 69 -16.00 15.73 -8.20
N ALA A 70 -14.99 16.58 -8.37
CA ALA A 70 -13.60 16.26 -8.09
C ALA A 70 -13.20 16.75 -6.69
N GLY A 71 -12.39 15.97 -5.99
CA GLY A 71 -11.84 16.34 -4.70
C GLY A 71 -10.79 15.33 -4.23
N ARG A 72 -10.07 15.70 -3.18
CA ARG A 72 -9.10 14.83 -2.50
C ARG A 72 -9.61 14.52 -1.10
N LEU A 73 -9.46 13.27 -0.69
CA LEU A 73 -9.76 12.82 0.66
C LEU A 73 -8.49 12.77 1.49
N VAL A 74 -8.62 12.97 2.80
CA VAL A 74 -7.54 12.87 3.78
C VAL A 74 -7.86 11.68 4.67
N GLU A 75 -6.93 10.74 4.76
CA GLU A 75 -7.04 9.57 5.63
C GLU A 75 -6.94 10.00 7.10
N ARG A 76 -7.86 9.49 7.94
CA ARG A 76 -7.92 9.81 9.38
C ARG A 76 -7.28 8.74 10.24
N SER A 77 -7.23 7.51 9.74
CA SER A 77 -6.62 6.37 10.38
C SER A 77 -5.11 6.55 10.49
N LYS A 78 -4.48 5.77 11.36
CA LYS A 78 -3.03 5.84 11.61
C LYS A 78 -2.20 4.83 10.83
N GLY A 79 -2.84 3.85 10.19
CA GLY A 79 -2.19 2.96 9.23
C GLY A 79 -2.22 3.56 7.82
N LYS A 80 -1.25 3.15 6.99
CA LYS A 80 -1.21 3.43 5.55
C LYS A 80 -1.26 2.15 4.70
N ASP A 81 -1.66 1.05 5.32
CA ASP A 81 -1.80 -0.26 4.68
C ASP A 81 -3.16 -0.40 3.99
N THR A 82 -3.25 -1.32 3.01
CA THR A 82 -4.47 -1.57 2.23
C THR A 82 -5.69 -1.84 3.11
N THR A 83 -5.54 -2.56 4.22
CA THR A 83 -6.67 -2.92 5.09
C THR A 83 -7.21 -1.68 5.79
N THR A 84 -6.34 -0.86 6.36
CA THR A 84 -6.71 0.41 7.00
C THR A 84 -7.49 1.32 6.04
N GLY A 85 -6.99 1.56 4.83
CA GLY A 85 -7.66 2.45 3.87
C GLY A 85 -9.03 1.92 3.42
N HIS A 86 -9.16 0.62 3.18
CA HIS A 86 -10.44 0.01 2.80
C HIS A 86 -11.45 0.01 3.95
N TRP A 87 -11.00 -0.17 5.19
CA TRP A 87 -11.84 -0.07 6.38
C TRP A 87 -12.37 1.35 6.57
N GLU A 88 -11.51 2.36 6.41
CA GLU A 88 -11.94 3.76 6.52
C GLU A 88 -12.93 4.15 5.42
N LEU A 89 -12.70 3.68 4.18
CA LEU A 89 -13.64 3.87 3.07
C LEU A 89 -15.03 3.29 3.39
N MET A 90 -15.08 2.22 4.18
CA MET A 90 -16.32 1.57 4.65
C MET A 90 -16.82 2.09 6.01
N GLY A 91 -16.20 3.14 6.56
CA GLY A 91 -16.65 3.84 7.77
C GLY A 91 -15.96 3.43 9.08
N VAL A 92 -14.87 2.68 9.03
CA VAL A 92 -14.11 2.24 10.20
C VAL A 92 -12.77 2.97 10.29
N VAL A 93 -12.62 3.85 11.28
CA VAL A 93 -11.36 4.57 11.52
C VAL A 93 -10.48 3.78 12.48
N THR A 94 -9.24 3.47 12.09
CA THR A 94 -8.28 2.75 12.94
C THR A 94 -7.31 3.73 13.62
N PRO A 95 -7.40 3.92 14.95
CA PRO A 95 -6.51 4.83 15.67
C PRO A 95 -5.09 4.27 15.84
N THR A 96 -4.88 3.00 15.50
CA THR A 96 -3.61 2.28 15.67
C THR A 96 -3.27 1.62 14.35
N ALA A 97 -2.05 1.86 13.85
CA ALA A 97 -1.54 1.22 12.66
C ALA A 97 -1.31 -0.29 12.89
N MET A 98 -1.46 -1.07 11.83
CA MET A 98 -0.97 -2.46 11.84
C MET A 98 0.57 -2.47 11.97
N PRO A 99 1.16 -3.44 12.70
CA PRO A 99 2.60 -3.54 12.84
C PRO A 99 3.25 -3.97 11.51
N THR A 100 4.38 -3.36 11.16
CA THR A 100 5.28 -3.85 10.11
C THR A 100 6.54 -4.43 10.74
N TYR A 101 7.25 -5.28 10.00
CA TYR A 101 8.37 -6.07 10.52
C TYR A 101 9.66 -5.91 9.68
N PRO A 102 10.20 -4.68 9.57
CA PRO A 102 11.38 -4.40 8.72
C PRO A 102 12.66 -5.15 9.13
N HIS A 103 12.68 -5.70 10.35
CA HIS A 103 13.78 -6.50 10.89
C HIS A 103 13.36 -7.94 11.23
N GLY A 104 12.27 -8.41 10.61
CA GLY A 104 11.65 -9.69 10.94
C GLY A 104 10.69 -9.61 12.13
N PHE A 105 9.98 -10.71 12.34
CA PHE A 105 9.09 -10.88 13.48
C PHE A 105 9.90 -10.99 14.78
N PRO A 106 9.41 -10.42 15.88
CA PRO A 106 10.09 -10.49 17.17
C PRO A 106 10.09 -11.92 17.75
N HIS A 107 10.99 -12.18 18.70
CA HIS A 107 11.15 -13.49 19.33
C HIS A 107 9.88 -13.98 20.04
N ASP A 108 9.09 -13.07 20.60
CA ASP A 108 7.81 -13.39 21.24
C ASP A 108 6.73 -13.83 20.24
N VAL A 109 6.94 -13.66 18.93
CA VAL A 109 6.12 -14.24 17.86
C VAL A 109 6.75 -15.54 17.33
N ILE A 110 8.05 -15.52 17.05
CA ILE A 110 8.75 -16.63 16.41
C ILE A 110 8.93 -17.83 17.34
N ASP A 111 9.27 -17.63 18.62
CA ASP A 111 9.52 -18.72 19.55
C ASP A 111 8.25 -19.53 19.83
N PRO A 112 7.07 -18.92 20.12
CA PRO A 112 5.83 -19.68 20.23
C PRO A 112 5.44 -20.40 18.94
N PHE A 113 5.70 -19.81 17.77
CA PHE A 113 5.45 -20.46 16.48
C PHE A 113 6.32 -21.71 16.28
N MET A 114 7.63 -21.61 16.53
CA MET A 114 8.54 -22.76 16.47
C MET A 114 8.13 -23.86 17.45
N ASN A 115 7.80 -23.50 18.69
CA ASN A 115 7.40 -24.45 19.72
C ASN A 115 6.10 -25.19 19.36
N ARG A 116 5.09 -24.48 18.84
CA ARG A 116 3.80 -25.06 18.46
C ARG A 116 3.87 -25.93 17.21
N THR A 117 4.80 -25.63 16.31
CA THR A 117 4.97 -26.39 15.06
C THR A 117 6.06 -27.48 15.16
N ALA A 118 6.81 -27.52 16.27
CA ALA A 118 7.93 -28.42 16.50
C ALA A 118 9.00 -28.38 15.37
N ARG A 119 9.14 -27.22 14.70
CA ARG A 119 10.06 -26.98 13.59
C ARG A 119 10.76 -25.64 13.81
N GLY A 120 12.07 -25.59 13.53
CA GLY A 120 12.81 -24.32 13.55
C GLY A 120 12.40 -23.39 12.41
N VAL A 121 12.87 -22.15 12.44
CA VAL A 121 12.64 -21.12 11.40
C VAL A 121 13.94 -20.76 10.68
N LEU A 122 13.82 -20.41 9.40
CA LEU A 122 14.83 -19.82 8.51
C LEU A 122 14.32 -18.47 8.01
N GLY A 123 15.25 -17.54 7.74
CA GLY A 123 14.92 -16.21 7.22
C GLY A 123 14.57 -15.23 8.32
N ASN A 124 13.28 -15.08 8.59
CA ASN A 124 12.69 -14.05 9.44
C ASN A 124 13.16 -12.63 9.09
N LYS A 125 12.96 -12.23 7.83
CA LYS A 125 13.38 -10.94 7.28
C LYS A 125 12.45 -10.50 6.14
N PRO A 126 12.44 -9.21 5.77
CA PRO A 126 11.78 -8.78 4.54
C PRO A 126 12.42 -9.42 3.31
N ALA A 127 11.63 -9.98 2.41
CA ALA A 127 12.09 -10.56 1.16
C ALA A 127 10.94 -10.71 0.14
N SER A 128 11.26 -10.78 -1.16
CA SER A 128 10.29 -11.26 -2.13
C SER A 128 10.12 -12.78 -1.99
N GLY A 129 8.95 -13.30 -2.38
CA GLY A 129 8.68 -14.73 -2.33
C GLY A 129 9.60 -15.55 -3.22
N THR A 130 10.04 -15.00 -4.35
CA THR A 130 11.01 -15.67 -5.24
C THR A 130 12.40 -15.72 -4.61
N ASP A 131 12.89 -14.60 -4.07
CA ASP A 131 14.25 -14.50 -3.55
C ASP A 131 14.43 -15.39 -2.31
N ILE A 132 13.45 -15.41 -1.40
CA ILE A 132 13.56 -16.19 -0.16
C ILE A 132 13.51 -17.70 -0.42
N ILE A 133 12.80 -18.13 -1.47
CA ILE A 133 12.76 -19.53 -1.89
C ILE A 133 14.06 -19.92 -2.57
N GLU A 134 14.61 -19.06 -3.43
CA GLU A 134 15.92 -19.28 -4.05
C GLU A 134 17.03 -19.35 -2.99
N GLU A 135 17.00 -18.48 -1.98
CA GLU A 135 17.99 -18.44 -0.91
C GLU A 135 17.89 -19.63 0.07
N LEU A 136 16.68 -19.96 0.53
CA LEU A 136 16.49 -20.86 1.68
C LEU A 136 15.76 -22.17 1.34
N GLY A 137 15.32 -22.35 0.09
CA GLY A 137 14.50 -23.48 -0.34
C GLY A 137 15.20 -24.83 -0.18
N GLU A 138 16.48 -24.92 -0.51
CA GLU A 138 17.25 -26.17 -0.34
C GLU A 138 17.43 -26.51 1.15
N GLU A 139 17.76 -25.53 2.00
CA GLU A 139 17.90 -25.77 3.44
C GLU A 139 16.56 -26.14 4.07
N HIS A 140 15.46 -25.50 3.66
CA HIS A 140 14.11 -25.86 4.05
C HIS A 140 13.80 -27.33 3.75
N GLN A 141 14.05 -27.77 2.52
CA GLN A 141 13.81 -29.17 2.12
C GLN A 141 14.67 -30.15 2.91
N ARG A 142 15.95 -29.82 3.15
CA ARG A 142 16.89 -30.68 3.88
C ARG A 142 16.58 -30.79 5.37
N THR A 143 16.23 -29.68 6.01
CA THR A 143 16.08 -29.60 7.47
C THR A 143 14.64 -29.74 7.94
N GLY A 144 13.68 -29.49 7.05
CA GLY A 144 12.30 -29.30 7.42
C GLY A 144 12.09 -28.10 8.33
N LYS A 145 12.93 -27.06 8.38
CA LYS A 145 12.59 -25.80 9.08
C LYS A 145 11.61 -24.96 8.26
N TRP A 146 10.79 -24.10 8.88
CA TRP A 146 9.92 -23.18 8.13
C TRP A 146 10.71 -22.02 7.55
N ILE A 147 10.42 -21.61 6.32
CA ILE A 147 10.82 -20.28 5.83
C ILE A 147 9.77 -19.30 6.31
N VAL A 148 10.17 -18.32 7.11
CA VAL A 148 9.31 -17.20 7.53
C VAL A 148 9.91 -15.93 6.95
N TYR A 149 9.08 -15.11 6.33
CA TYR A 149 9.49 -13.82 5.76
C TYR A 149 8.29 -12.86 5.80
N THR A 150 8.55 -11.59 5.54
CA THR A 150 7.55 -10.51 5.53
C THR A 150 7.82 -9.60 4.32
N SER A 151 6.96 -8.61 4.10
CA SER A 151 7.14 -7.59 3.05
C SER A 151 7.25 -6.19 3.68
N ALA A 152 7.03 -5.15 2.88
CA ALA A 152 6.86 -3.78 3.38
C ALA A 152 5.48 -3.59 4.05
N ASP A 153 4.50 -4.43 3.69
CA ASP A 153 3.17 -4.44 4.28
C ASP A 153 3.12 -5.32 5.55
N SER A 154 2.04 -5.21 6.31
CA SER A 154 1.79 -6.04 7.49
C SER A 154 1.39 -7.47 7.11
N VAL A 155 2.35 -8.27 6.62
CA VAL A 155 2.18 -9.67 6.19
C VAL A 155 3.24 -10.62 6.74
#